data_AF-A0A2S6B0P8-F1
#
_entry.id   AF-A0A2S6B0P8-F1
#
_cell.length_a   1.000
_cell.length_b   1.000
_cell.length_c   1.000
_cell.angle_alpha   90.00
_cell.angle_beta   90.00
_cell.angle_gamma   90.00
#
_symmetry.space_group_name_H-M   'P 1'
#
loop_
_entity.id
_entity.type
_entity.pdbx_description
1 polymer ?
#
loop_
_entity_poly.entity_id
_entity_poly.type
_entity_poly.pdbx_seq_one_letter_code
_entity_poly.pdbx_strand_id
1 'polypeptide(L)'
;MPRHRTPIELTAGRLISAIQKERLAEHGEPAEVAEYVMDRAHELLQASKTESVNAVLGTQSLADYLGTLWLRRHPAVMPAVDELESLIRSSQHR
;
A
#
# COMPACT_ATOMS: atom_id res chain seq x y z
N MET A 1 -12.99 -18.97 10.76
CA MET A 1 -13.41 -19.10 9.35
C MET A 1 -12.24 -18.71 8.46
N PRO A 2 -11.86 -19.49 7.43
CA PRO A 2 -10.87 -19.02 6.48
C PRO A 2 -11.52 -17.89 5.68
N ARG A 3 -11.18 -16.64 6.03
CA ARG A 3 -11.55 -15.49 5.20
C ARG A 3 -10.84 -15.70 3.87
N HIS A 4 -11.58 -15.95 2.80
CA HIS A 4 -11.04 -15.88 1.45
C HIS A 4 -10.53 -14.46 1.25
N ARG A 5 -9.20 -14.29 1.34
CA ARG A 5 -8.57 -12.99 1.13
C ARG A 5 -8.71 -12.62 -0.33
N THR A 6 -9.17 -11.41 -0.60
CA THR A 6 -9.22 -10.90 -1.98
C THR A 6 -7.80 -10.72 -2.51
N PRO A 7 -7.59 -10.73 -3.84
CA PRO A 7 -6.29 -10.40 -4.41
C PRO A 7 -5.75 -9.06 -3.91
N ILE A 8 -6.63 -8.06 -3.75
CA ILE A 8 -6.28 -6.74 -3.21
C ILE A 8 -5.81 -6.86 -1.75
N GLU A 9 -6.49 -7.64 -0.90
CA GLU A 9 -6.07 -7.86 0.50
C GLU A 9 -4.70 -8.53 0.59
N LEU A 10 -4.44 -9.53 -0.27
CA LEU A 10 -3.15 -10.21 -0.32
C LEU A 10 -2.02 -9.26 -0.73
N THR A 11 -2.24 -8.47 -1.78
CA THR A 11 -1.22 -7.54 -2.28
C THR A 11 -1.03 -6.35 -1.35
N ALA A 12 -2.07 -5.85 -0.67
CA ALA A 12 -1.94 -4.86 0.40
C ALA A 12 -1.09 -5.40 1.56
N GLY A 13 -1.25 -6.68 1.94
CA GLY A 13 -0.38 -7.32 2.93
C GLY A 13 1.08 -7.42 2.47
N ARG A 14 1.33 -7.68 1.18
CA ARG A 14 2.69 -7.68 0.60
C ARG A 14 3.31 -6.29 0.60
N LEU A 15 2.52 -5.25 0.28
CA LEU A 15 2.96 -3.86 0.35
C LEU A 15 3.44 -3.49 1.76
N ILE A 16 2.65 -3.80 2.78
CA ILE A 16 3.04 -3.58 4.19
C ILE A 16 4.37 -4.29 4.50
N SER A 17 4.50 -5.55 4.09
CA SER A 17 5.74 -6.32 4.32
C SER A 17 6.96 -5.71 3.61
N ALA A 18 6.78 -5.15 2.40
CA ALA A 18 7.84 -4.45 1.69
C ALA A 18 8.26 -3.17 2.43
N ILE A 19 7.29 -2.36 2.88
CA ILE A 19 7.55 -1.14 3.65
C ILE A 19 8.27 -1.48 4.97
N GLN A 20 7.86 -2.56 5.66
CA GLN A 20 8.50 -2.98 6.90
C GLN A 20 9.98 -3.35 6.70
N LYS A 21 10.32 -4.01 5.59
CA LYS A 21 11.71 -4.35 5.27
C LYS A 21 12.57 -3.11 5.05
N GLU A 22 12.06 -2.13 4.30
CA GLU A 22 12.77 -0.88 4.07
C GLU A 22 12.93 -0.06 5.36
N ARG A 23 11.91 -0.02 6.22
CA ARG A 23 12.01 0.64 7.53
C ARG A 23 13.11 0.00 8.40
N LEU A 24 13.23 -1.32 8.37
CA LEU A 24 14.27 -2.05 9.13
C LEU A 24 15.68 -1.87 8.56
N ALA A 25 15.82 -1.44 7.30
CA ALA A 25 17.11 -1.21 6.66
C ALA A 25 17.77 0.13 7.06
N GLU A 26 17.20 0.87 8.03
CA GLU A 26 17.75 2.09 8.64
C GLU A 26 18.27 3.13 7.63
N HIS A 27 17.45 3.50 6.65
CA HIS A 27 17.80 4.47 5.59
C HIS A 27 18.05 5.92 6.06
N GLY A 28 18.15 6.17 7.36
CA GLY A 28 18.38 7.51 7.92
C GLY A 28 17.18 8.45 7.77
N GLU A 29 16.01 7.93 7.42
CA GLU A 29 14.79 8.70 7.29
C GLU A 29 14.15 8.98 8.66
N PRO A 30 13.44 10.11 8.85
CA PRO A 30 12.67 10.36 10.05
C PRO A 30 11.66 9.23 10.27
N ALA A 31 11.62 8.68 11.49
CA ALA A 31 10.72 7.58 11.84
C ALA A 31 9.25 7.91 11.55
N GLU A 32 8.86 9.17 11.70
CA GLU A 32 7.52 9.69 11.42
C GLU A 32 7.09 9.51 9.95
N VAL A 33 8.01 9.62 8.99
CA VAL A 33 7.70 9.44 7.57
C VAL A 33 7.42 7.96 7.29
N ALA A 34 8.29 7.08 7.78
CA ALA A 34 8.10 5.64 7.62
C ALA A 34 6.83 5.14 8.34
N GLU A 35 6.49 5.72 9.50
CA GLU A 35 5.26 5.44 10.24
C GLU A 35 4.03 5.90 9.46
N TYR A 36 4.05 7.11 8.90
CA TYR A 36 2.97 7.62 8.06
C TYR A 36 2.68 6.72 6.84
N VAL A 37 3.72 6.28 6.12
CA VAL A 37 3.56 5.37 4.98
C VAL A 37 3.03 4.01 5.44
N MET A 38 3.47 3.54 6.59
CA MET A 38 2.98 2.29 7.20
C MET A 38 1.50 2.37 7.55
N ASP A 39 1.06 3.47 8.16
CA ASP A 39 -0.33 3.67 8.57
C ASP A 39 -1.25 3.75 7.35
N ARG A 40 -0.86 4.49 6.31
CA ARG A 40 -1.54 4.54 5.01
C ARG A 40 -1.69 3.13 4.40
N ALA A 41 -0.64 2.32 4.43
CA ALA A 41 -0.69 0.96 3.93
C ALA A 41 -1.63 0.04 4.76
N HIS A 42 -1.67 0.22 6.08
CA HIS A 42 -2.62 -0.49 6.94
C HIS A 42 -4.06 -0.06 6.68
N GLU A 43 -4.31 1.23 6.45
CA GLU A 43 -5.62 1.75 6.09
C GLU A 43 -6.14 1.10 4.80
N LEU A 44 -5.28 0.99 3.78
CA LEU A 44 -5.60 0.29 2.53
C LEU A 44 -5.91 -1.19 2.78
N LEU A 45 -5.14 -1.86 3.64
CA LEU A 45 -5.43 -3.25 4.01
C LEU A 45 -6.79 -3.37 4.71
N GLN A 46 -7.16 -2.46 5.61
CA GLN A 46 -8.49 -2.50 6.23
C GLN A 46 -9.60 -2.22 5.22
N ALA A 47 -9.41 -1.24 4.35
CA ALA A 47 -10.35 -0.91 3.29
C ALA A 47 -10.54 -2.06 2.29
N SER A 48 -9.47 -2.83 2.02
CA SER A 48 -9.54 -4.02 1.15
C SER A 48 -10.44 -5.13 1.70
N LYS A 49 -10.63 -5.20 3.02
CA LYS A 49 -11.51 -6.18 3.67
C LYS A 49 -12.98 -5.81 3.60
N THR A 50 -13.27 -4.54 3.32
CA THR A 50 -14.62 -3.98 3.20
C THR A 50 -14.92 -3.47 1.80
N GLU A 51 -14.09 -3.83 0.81
CA GLU A 51 -14.19 -3.39 -0.60
C GLU A 51 -14.28 -1.86 -0.78
N SER A 52 -13.72 -1.11 0.17
CA SER A 52 -13.81 0.36 0.24
C SER A 52 -12.51 1.07 -0.17
N VAL A 53 -11.57 0.36 -0.78
CA VAL A 53 -10.25 0.92 -1.17
C VAL A 53 -10.39 2.14 -2.08
N ASN A 54 -11.35 2.12 -3.01
CA ASN A 54 -11.63 3.26 -3.88
C ASN A 54 -12.16 4.48 -3.11
N ALA A 55 -12.90 4.27 -2.01
CA ALA A 55 -13.38 5.37 -1.17
C ALA A 55 -12.23 6.02 -0.40
N VAL A 56 -11.24 5.22 0.03
CA VAL A 56 -10.02 5.71 0.70
C VAL A 56 -9.11 6.46 -0.27
N LEU A 57 -8.87 5.91 -1.46
CA LEU A 57 -8.01 6.55 -2.46
C LEU A 57 -8.67 7.76 -3.14
N GLY A 58 -10.00 7.75 -3.28
CA GLY A 58 -10.73 8.77 -4.02
C GLY A 58 -10.24 8.86 -5.47
N THR A 59 -9.69 10.03 -5.84
CA THR A 59 -9.10 10.28 -7.16
C THR A 59 -7.57 10.22 -7.16
N GLN A 60 -6.94 9.87 -6.03
CA GLN A 60 -5.49 9.82 -5.91
C GLN A 60 -4.95 8.50 -6.44
N SER A 61 -3.74 8.54 -7.02
CA SER A 61 -2.99 7.32 -7.30
C SER A 61 -2.53 6.67 -6.01
N LEU A 62 -2.20 5.38 -6.05
CA LEU A 62 -1.68 4.70 -4.87
C LEU A 62 -0.34 5.31 -4.43
N ALA A 63 0.48 5.75 -5.38
CA ALA A 63 1.75 6.39 -5.10
C ALA A 63 1.59 7.75 -4.41
N ASP A 64 0.62 8.56 -4.85
CA ASP A 64 0.32 9.86 -4.22
C ASP A 64 -0.28 9.67 -2.82
N TYR A 65 -1.11 8.64 -2.66
CA TYR A 65 -1.68 8.28 -1.37
C TYR A 65 -0.61 7.80 -0.38
N LEU A 66 0.34 6.97 -0.79
CA LEU A 66 1.40 6.52 0.12
C LEU A 66 2.43 7.61 0.40
N GLY A 67 2.72 8.46 -0.59
CA GLY A 67 3.73 9.52 -0.50
C GLY A 67 4.86 9.29 -1.50
N THR A 68 4.78 10.01 -2.62
CA THR A 68 5.67 9.84 -3.79
C THR A 68 7.14 10.05 -3.44
N LEU A 69 7.45 10.95 -2.51
CA LEU A 69 8.84 11.21 -2.09
C LEU A 69 9.48 10.00 -1.42
N TRP A 70 8.72 9.33 -0.53
CA TRP A 70 9.19 8.15 0.17
C TRP A 70 9.42 7.00 -0.82
N LEU A 71 8.44 6.75 -1.70
CA LEU A 71 8.57 5.71 -2.73
C LEU A 71 9.76 5.92 -3.68
N ARG A 72 10.10 7.18 -4.01
CA ARG A 72 11.29 7.49 -4.81
C ARG A 72 12.61 7.14 -4.10
N ARG A 73 12.65 7.22 -2.78
CA ARG A 73 13.82 6.84 -1.98
C ARG A 73 13.88 5.34 -1.70
N HIS A 74 12.73 4.67 -1.78
CA HIS A 74 12.56 3.23 -1.55
C HIS A 74 12.03 2.50 -2.79
N PRO A 75 12.82 2.45 -3.89
CA PRO A 75 12.37 1.86 -5.15
C PRO A 75 12.09 0.36 -5.04
N ALA A 76 12.62 -0.33 -4.02
CA ALA A 76 12.32 -1.73 -3.74
C ALA A 76 10.84 -2.00 -3.40
N VAL A 77 10.09 -0.97 -2.99
CA VAL A 77 8.65 -1.06 -2.68
C VAL A 77 7.77 -0.91 -3.92
N MET A 78 8.29 -0.28 -4.98
CA MET A 78 7.52 0.01 -6.20
C MET A 78 6.86 -1.21 -6.84
N PRO A 79 7.50 -2.40 -6.95
CA PRO A 79 6.83 -3.57 -7.49
C PRO A 79 5.54 -3.94 -6.74
N ALA A 80 5.50 -3.76 -5.42
CA ALA A 80 4.30 -4.03 -4.62
C ALA A 80 3.23 -2.94 -4.79
N VAL A 81 3.64 -1.69 -5.01
CA VAL A 81 2.75 -0.57 -5.34
C VAL A 81 2.09 -0.80 -6.69
N ASP A 82 2.88 -1.12 -7.72
CA ASP A 82 2.39 -1.32 -9.09
C ASP A 82 1.43 -2.53 -9.17
N GLU A 83 1.73 -3.62 -8.46
CA GLU A 83 0.86 -4.79 -8.36
C GLU A 83 -0.49 -4.42 -7.72
N LEU A 84 -0.48 -3.68 -6.61
CA LEU A 84 -1.69 -3.29 -5.90
C LEU A 84 -2.53 -2.30 -6.72
N GLU A 85 -1.89 -1.29 -7.32
CA GLU A 85 -2.57 -0.29 -8.14
C GLU A 85 -3.23 -0.92 -9.38
N SER A 86 -2.56 -1.90 -10.00
CA SER A 86 -3.11 -2.65 -11.14
C SER A 86 -4.36 -3.43 -10.76
N LEU A 87 -4.37 -4.06 -9.58
CA LEU A 87 -5.53 -4.79 -9.06
C LEU A 87 -6.70 -3.85 -8.73
N ILE A 88 -6.41 -2.71 -8.10
CA ILE A 88 -7.43 -1.70 -7.75
C ILE A 88 -8.11 -1.18 -9.02
N ARG A 89 -7.32 -0.75 -10.01
CA ARG A 89 -7.83 -0.27 -11.31
C ARG A 89 -8.63 -1.34 -12.08
N SER A 90 -8.23 -2.60 -11.98
CA SER A 90 -8.97 -3.71 -12.59
C SER A 90 -10.31 -3.97 -11.90
N SER A 91 -10.41 -3.70 -10.59
CA SER A 91 -11.66 -3.82 -9.84
C SER A 91 -12.67 -2.71 -10.12
N GLN A 92 -12.23 -1.55 -10.63
CA GLN A 92 -13.08 -0.42 -11.01
C GLN A 92 -13.84 -0.61 -12.34
N HIS A 93 -13.41 -1.56 -13.18
CA HIS A 93 -13.98 -1.82 -14.52
C HIS A 93 -14.91 -3.05 -14.54
N ARG A 94 -15.37 -3.53 -13.38
CA ARG A 94 -16.33 -4.61 -13.23
C ARG A 94 -17.68 -4.09 -12.78
#